data_AF-A0AA88U5C6-F1
#
_entry.id   AF-A0AA88U5C6-F1
#
_cell.length_a   1.000
_cell.length_b   1.000
_cell.length_c   1.000
_cell.angle_alpha   90.00
_cell.angle_beta   90.00
_cell.angle_gamma   90.00
#
_symmetry.space_group_name_H-M   'P 1'
#
loop_
_entity.id
_entity.type
_entity.pdbx_description
1 polymer ?
#
loop_
_entity_poly.entity_id
_entity_poly.type
_entity_poly.pdbx_seq_one_letter_code
_entity_poly.pdbx_strand_id
1 'polypeptide(L)'
;MPASNADTDVEIMNSFTQPSLNSCHISSAMERNQLHRQLANMRKSLFDQGFLDEQFIQLEELQDDANPNFVEEVVTLYYRDSTRLILNIEQALDKSPLDLTKLDSLMHQFKGSSSSIGAKKVKLECTQFKEYCKAANGEGCKRTFLQVKKEYGTLKKKLEAYFQMARQVGPVETACRPK
;
A
#
# COMPACT_ATOMS: atom_id res chain seq x y z
N MET A 1 -28.80 -31.61 -81.56
CA MET A 1 -30.01 -31.46 -80.72
C MET A 1 -29.66 -31.93 -79.31
N PRO A 2 -30.21 -31.38 -78.22
CA PRO A 2 -30.50 -29.98 -77.86
C PRO A 2 -30.02 -29.60 -76.41
N ALA A 3 -30.29 -28.33 -76.04
CA ALA A 3 -30.53 -27.74 -74.70
C ALA A 3 -29.43 -27.80 -73.60
N SER A 4 -28.82 -26.68 -73.20
CA SER A 4 -29.33 -25.55 -72.37
C SER A 4 -29.53 -25.92 -70.89
N ASN A 5 -28.80 -25.26 -69.99
CA ASN A 5 -29.35 -24.38 -68.95
C ASN A 5 -28.26 -23.65 -68.16
N ALA A 6 -28.63 -22.46 -67.70
CA ALA A 6 -27.84 -21.43 -67.05
C ALA A 6 -27.90 -21.51 -65.51
N ASP A 7 -27.20 -20.54 -64.91
CA ASP A 7 -27.46 -19.84 -63.63
C ASP A 7 -26.72 -20.26 -62.34
N THR A 8 -25.79 -19.35 -61.99
CA THR A 8 -25.57 -18.61 -60.71
C THR A 8 -25.27 -19.27 -59.37
N ASP A 9 -24.44 -18.50 -58.63
CA ASP A 9 -24.35 -18.39 -57.17
C ASP A 9 -23.39 -19.33 -56.40
N VAL A 10 -22.24 -18.79 -55.99
CA VAL A 10 -21.98 -18.29 -54.62
C VAL A 10 -20.46 -18.28 -54.36
N GLU A 11 -19.88 -17.07 -54.32
CA GLU A 11 -18.66 -16.79 -53.56
C GLU A 11 -18.92 -16.99 -52.06
N ILE A 12 -18.37 -18.03 -51.43
CA ILE A 12 -18.14 -18.04 -49.97
C ILE A 12 -16.73 -18.55 -49.69
N MET A 13 -15.85 -17.58 -49.46
CA MET A 13 -15.08 -17.44 -48.21
C MET A 13 -14.21 -18.63 -47.77
N ASN A 14 -12.90 -18.51 -47.97
CA ASN A 14 -11.93 -19.07 -47.02
C ASN A 14 -10.59 -18.32 -47.03
N SER A 15 -10.64 -17.03 -46.72
CA SER A 15 -9.49 -16.31 -46.17
C SER A 15 -9.41 -16.59 -44.66
N PHE A 16 -8.81 -17.73 -44.30
CA PHE A 16 -8.39 -18.00 -42.92
C PHE A 16 -7.17 -17.13 -42.59
N THR A 17 -7.42 -15.87 -42.24
CA THR A 17 -6.42 -15.03 -41.60
C THR A 17 -6.25 -15.53 -40.17
N GLN A 18 -5.14 -16.18 -39.87
CA GLN A 18 -4.77 -16.51 -38.49
C GLN A 18 -4.69 -15.21 -37.67
N PRO A 19 -5.34 -15.11 -36.49
CA PRO A 19 -5.06 -14.02 -35.56
C PRO A 19 -3.62 -14.18 -35.07
N SER A 20 -2.77 -13.20 -35.39
CA SER A 20 -1.36 -13.21 -35.04
C SER A 20 -1.14 -13.28 -33.52
N LEU A 21 -0.38 -14.27 -33.05
CA LEU A 21 0.15 -14.38 -31.68
C LEU A 21 0.79 -13.07 -31.18
N ASN A 22 1.31 -12.23 -32.08
CA ASN A 22 1.91 -10.94 -31.78
C ASN A 22 0.94 -9.91 -31.18
N SER A 23 -0.36 -9.96 -31.51
CA SER A 23 -1.34 -9.00 -30.99
C SER A 23 -1.65 -9.24 -29.50
N CYS A 24 -1.65 -10.49 -29.05
CA CYS A 24 -1.95 -10.83 -27.66
C CYS A 24 -0.77 -10.50 -26.72
N HIS A 25 0.47 -10.71 -27.19
CA HIS A 25 1.68 -10.35 -26.44
C HIS A 25 1.89 -8.83 -26.29
N ILE A 26 1.48 -8.02 -27.28
CA ILE A 26 1.56 -6.56 -27.18
C ILE A 26 0.51 -6.02 -26.18
N SER A 27 -0.71 -6.58 -26.18
CA SER A 27 -1.76 -6.20 -25.20
C SER A 27 -1.35 -6.50 -23.76
N SER A 28 -0.80 -7.68 -23.48
CA SER A 28 -0.36 -8.04 -22.13
C SER A 28 0.82 -7.20 -21.63
N ALA A 29 1.74 -6.81 -22.51
CA ALA A 29 2.84 -5.89 -22.17
C ALA A 29 2.34 -4.47 -21.88
N MET A 30 1.38 -3.96 -22.65
CA MET A 30 0.77 -2.64 -22.39
C MET A 30 -0.01 -2.61 -21.07
N GLU A 31 -0.75 -3.69 -20.76
CA GLU A 31 -1.45 -3.85 -19.48
C GLU A 31 -0.47 -3.91 -18.30
N ARG A 32 0.62 -4.69 -18.39
CA ARG A 32 1.68 -4.69 -17.35
C ARG A 32 2.27 -3.31 -17.16
N ASN A 33 2.57 -2.58 -18.23
CA ASN A 33 3.10 -1.21 -18.15
C ASN A 33 2.11 -0.22 -17.53
N GLN A 34 0.81 -0.42 -17.73
CA GLN A 34 -0.22 0.38 -17.08
C GLN A 34 -0.29 0.11 -15.57
N LEU A 35 -0.23 -1.17 -15.16
CA LEU A 35 -0.25 -1.54 -13.74
C LEU A 35 1.00 -1.02 -13.00
N HIS A 36 2.19 -1.08 -13.61
CA HIS A 36 3.40 -0.48 -13.04
C HIS A 36 3.28 1.04 -12.85
N ARG A 37 2.71 1.74 -13.84
CA ARG A 37 2.44 3.19 -13.73
C ARG A 37 1.43 3.50 -12.62
N GLN A 38 0.38 2.68 -12.50
CA GLN A 38 -0.59 2.83 -11.42
C GLN A 38 0.07 2.62 -10.04
N LEU A 39 0.89 1.58 -9.88
CA LEU A 39 1.61 1.32 -8.64
C LEU A 39 2.56 2.47 -8.27
N ALA A 40 3.33 2.97 -9.24
CA ALA A 40 4.21 4.13 -9.05
C ALA A 40 3.42 5.38 -8.63
N ASN A 41 2.25 5.61 -9.24
CA ASN A 41 1.36 6.72 -8.87
C ASN A 41 0.78 6.55 -7.46
N MET A 42 0.40 5.33 -7.06
CA MET A 42 -0.05 5.04 -5.70
C MET A 42 1.05 5.32 -4.67
N ARG A 43 2.27 4.85 -4.93
CA ARG A 43 3.45 5.13 -4.11
C ARG A 43 3.67 6.63 -4.00
N LYS A 44 3.76 7.34 -5.13
CA LYS A 44 3.95 8.80 -5.16
C LYS A 44 2.87 9.53 -4.34
N SER A 45 1.61 9.12 -4.50
CA SER A 45 0.47 9.70 -3.80
C SER A 45 0.55 9.54 -2.26
N LEU A 46 1.16 8.47 -1.76
CA LEU A 46 1.42 8.28 -0.33
C LEU A 46 2.40 9.34 0.22
N PHE A 47 3.45 9.66 -0.54
CA PHE A 47 4.42 10.70 -0.16
C PHE A 47 3.87 12.10 -0.35
N ASP A 48 3.24 12.39 -1.48
CA ASP A 48 2.69 13.73 -1.81
C ASP A 48 1.59 14.13 -0.80
N GLN A 49 0.77 13.18 -0.35
CA GLN A 49 -0.23 13.43 0.71
C GLN A 49 0.37 13.43 2.12
N GLY A 50 1.67 13.17 2.26
CA GLY A 50 2.41 13.17 3.52
C GLY A 50 2.12 11.99 4.44
N PHE A 51 1.62 10.87 3.93
CA PHE A 51 1.41 9.65 4.73
C PHE A 51 2.73 8.96 5.09
N LEU A 52 3.67 8.95 4.14
CA LEU A 52 4.99 8.36 4.28
C LEU A 52 6.08 9.45 4.25
N ASP A 53 7.21 9.19 4.91
CA ASP A 53 8.43 9.98 4.83
C ASP A 53 9.64 9.14 4.38
N GLU A 54 10.81 9.77 4.33
CA GLU A 54 12.07 9.18 3.84
C GLU A 54 12.43 7.85 4.52
N GLN A 55 11.95 7.58 5.73
CA GLN A 55 12.20 6.30 6.39
C GLN A 55 11.62 5.12 5.61
N PHE A 56 10.49 5.31 4.92
CA PHE A 56 9.91 4.26 4.07
C PHE A 56 10.79 3.98 2.84
N ILE A 57 11.46 5.00 2.29
CA ILE A 57 12.40 4.84 1.18
C ILE A 57 13.60 4.00 1.64
N GLN A 58 14.14 4.31 2.83
CA GLN A 58 15.23 3.52 3.41
C GLN A 58 14.83 2.06 3.65
N LEU A 59 13.57 1.78 4.01
CA LEU A 59 13.08 0.41 4.10
C LEU A 59 13.03 -0.28 2.73
N GLU A 60 12.61 0.43 1.68
CA GLU A 60 12.60 -0.10 0.31
C GLU A 60 14.02 -0.41 -0.19
N GLU A 61 15.02 0.40 0.17
CA GLU A 61 16.43 0.19 -0.18
C GLU A 61 17.05 -1.06 0.45
N LEU A 62 16.47 -1.56 1.55
CA LEU A 62 16.90 -2.81 2.19
C LEU A 62 16.32 -4.06 1.53
N GLN A 63 15.35 -3.90 0.63
CA GLN A 63 14.76 -5.01 -0.10
C GLN A 63 15.66 -5.43 -1.26
N ASP A 64 15.95 -6.73 -1.37
CA ASP A 64 16.75 -7.31 -2.44
C ASP A 64 16.07 -8.54 -3.06
N ASP A 65 16.70 -9.13 -4.10
CA ASP A 65 16.19 -10.31 -4.78
C ASP A 65 16.12 -11.55 -3.86
N ALA A 66 16.88 -11.56 -2.75
CA ALA A 66 16.84 -12.63 -1.76
C ALA A 66 15.65 -12.49 -0.79
N ASN A 67 15.20 -11.25 -0.55
CA ASN A 67 14.10 -10.92 0.37
C ASN A 67 13.09 -9.95 -0.30
N PRO A 68 12.39 -10.36 -1.37
CA PRO A 68 11.54 -9.48 -2.16
C PRO A 68 10.28 -8.94 -1.44
N ASN A 69 9.98 -9.45 -0.24
CA ASN A 69 8.82 -9.06 0.56
C ASN A 69 9.19 -8.28 1.84
N PHE A 70 10.46 -7.91 2.03
CA PHE A 70 10.96 -7.31 3.27
C PHE A 70 10.10 -6.13 3.75
N VAL A 71 9.75 -5.20 2.86
CA VAL A 71 8.97 -4.02 3.23
C VAL A 71 7.55 -4.40 3.68
N GLU A 72 6.90 -5.33 2.99
CA GLU A 72 5.56 -5.81 3.36
C GLU A 72 5.58 -6.55 4.72
N GLU A 73 6.63 -7.33 4.99
CA GLU A 73 6.81 -8.03 6.27
C GLU A 73 7.00 -7.04 7.44
N VAL A 74 7.84 -6.02 7.25
CA VAL A 74 8.05 -4.95 8.25
C VAL A 74 6.76 -4.20 8.53
N VAL A 75 5.99 -3.85 7.49
CA VAL A 75 4.69 -3.19 7.64
C VAL A 75 3.65 -4.10 8.32
N THR A 76 3.68 -5.40 8.03
CA THR A 76 2.79 -6.37 8.67
C THR A 76 3.10 -6.51 10.16
N LEU A 77 4.39 -6.51 10.53
CA LEU A 77 4.82 -6.48 11.93
C LEU A 77 4.34 -5.21 12.63
N TYR A 78 4.48 -4.06 11.96
CA TYR A 78 3.94 -2.78 12.45
C TYR A 78 2.44 -2.86 12.75
N TYR A 79 1.62 -3.47 11.90
CA TYR A 79 0.18 -3.62 12.16
C TYR A 79 -0.12 -4.46 13.39
N ARG A 80 0.63 -5.55 13.59
CA ARG A 80 0.46 -6.43 14.75
C ARG A 80 0.77 -5.68 16.04
N ASP A 81 1.90 -4.98 16.07
CA ASP A 81 2.33 -4.23 17.25
C ASP A 81 1.41 -3.04 17.53
N SER A 82 1.00 -2.33 16.48
CA SER A 82 0.06 -1.21 16.54
C SER A 82 -1.29 -1.60 17.12
N THR A 83 -1.84 -2.76 16.71
CA THR A 83 -3.15 -3.23 17.20
C THR A 83 -3.14 -3.40 18.72
N ARG A 84 -2.08 -4.02 19.26
CA ARG A 84 -1.90 -4.19 20.71
C ARG A 84 -1.71 -2.86 21.42
N LEU A 85 -0.90 -1.96 20.87
CA LEU A 85 -0.62 -0.64 21.48
C LEU A 85 -1.86 0.25 21.51
N ILE A 86 -2.62 0.33 20.42
CA ILE A 86 -3.86 1.10 20.32
C ILE A 86 -4.86 0.63 21.37
N LEU A 87 -5.06 -0.69 21.51
CA LEU A 87 -5.96 -1.26 22.52
C LEU A 87 -5.52 -0.90 23.95
N ASN A 88 -4.22 -1.01 24.24
CA ASN A 88 -3.68 -0.67 25.56
C ASN A 88 -3.84 0.82 25.89
N ILE A 89 -3.71 1.70 24.89
CA ILE A 89 -3.94 3.14 25.06
C ILE A 89 -5.42 3.44 25.30
N GLU A 90 -6.34 2.81 24.55
CA GLU A 90 -7.79 2.91 24.79
C GLU A 90 -8.14 2.54 26.23
N GLN A 91 -7.71 1.34 26.65
CA GLN A 91 -7.96 0.87 28.01
C GLN A 91 -7.36 1.78 29.08
N ALA A 92 -6.23 2.44 28.80
CA ALA A 92 -5.64 3.39 29.73
C ALA A 92 -6.41 4.73 29.76
N LEU A 93 -6.99 5.17 28.64
CA LEU A 93 -7.80 6.39 28.55
C LEU A 93 -9.17 6.27 29.23
N ASP A 94 -9.69 5.05 29.36
CA ASP A 94 -10.98 4.77 30.01
C ASP A 94 -10.88 4.62 31.54
N LYS A 95 -9.66 4.60 32.10
CA LYS A 95 -9.44 4.49 33.55
C LYS A 95 -9.66 5.82 34.27
N SER A 96 -10.16 5.72 35.50
CA SER A 96 -10.27 6.82 36.45
C SER A 96 -9.64 6.41 37.79
N PRO A 97 -8.63 7.14 38.30
CA PRO A 97 -7.99 8.30 37.68
C PRO A 97 -7.15 7.93 36.44
N LEU A 98 -6.91 8.92 35.58
CA LEU A 98 -6.13 8.77 34.36
C LEU A 98 -4.63 8.65 34.67
N ASP A 99 -4.00 7.57 34.24
CA ASP A 99 -2.55 7.38 34.39
C ASP A 99 -1.80 7.96 33.19
N LEU A 100 -1.47 9.25 33.27
CA LEU A 100 -0.79 9.99 32.21
C LEU A 100 0.64 9.50 31.96
N THR A 101 1.33 8.99 32.99
CA THR A 101 2.68 8.43 32.86
C THR A 101 2.65 7.16 32.02
N LYS A 102 1.67 6.28 32.28
CA LYS A 102 1.45 5.09 31.47
C LYS A 102 1.05 5.43 30.03
N LEU A 103 0.19 6.44 29.84
CA LEU A 103 -0.19 6.91 28.51
C LEU A 103 0.99 7.47 27.73
N ASP A 104 1.87 8.27 28.35
CA ASP A 104 3.06 8.78 27.69
C ASP A 104 4.00 7.65 27.23
N SER A 105 4.21 6.64 28.09
CA SER A 105 5.03 5.47 27.77
C SER A 105 4.45 4.64 26.61
N LEU A 106 3.15 4.35 26.64
CA LEU A 106 2.48 3.63 25.55
C LEU A 106 2.53 4.42 24.24
N MET A 107 2.29 5.73 24.29
CA MET A 107 2.34 6.57 23.10
C MET A 107 3.77 6.73 22.57
N HIS A 108 4.77 6.75 23.44
CA HIS A 108 6.17 6.76 23.02
C HIS A 108 6.54 5.50 22.23
N GLN A 109 6.12 4.33 22.70
CA GLN A 109 6.30 3.05 21.98
C GLN A 109 5.58 3.05 20.63
N PHE A 110 4.33 3.51 20.60
CA PHE A 110 3.54 3.58 19.37
C PHE A 110 4.12 4.58 18.35
N LYS A 111 4.63 5.72 18.83
CA LYS A 111 5.39 6.67 18.00
C LYS A 111 6.66 6.05 17.43
N GLY A 112 7.40 5.29 18.24
CA GLY A 112 8.62 4.59 17.80
C GLY A 112 8.32 3.60 16.67
N SER A 113 7.32 2.73 16.88
CA SER A 113 6.85 1.77 15.87
C SER A 113 6.33 2.47 14.60
N SER A 114 5.63 3.59 14.74
CA SER A 114 5.20 4.39 13.57
C SER A 114 6.37 5.06 12.85
N SER A 115 7.40 5.46 13.60
CA SER A 115 8.60 6.06 13.02
C SER A 115 9.39 5.05 12.21
N SER A 116 9.49 3.78 12.64
CA SER A 116 10.28 2.77 11.94
C SER A 116 9.77 2.43 10.54
N ILE A 117 8.48 2.69 10.23
CA ILE A 117 7.91 2.50 8.90
C ILE A 117 7.66 3.82 8.14
N GLY A 118 8.10 4.95 8.69
CA GLY A 118 7.90 6.26 8.10
C GLY A 118 6.45 6.75 8.09
N ALA A 119 5.61 6.31 9.03
CA ALA A 119 4.21 6.76 9.16
C ALA A 119 4.12 8.21 9.66
N LYS A 120 4.37 9.16 8.77
CA LYS A 120 4.60 10.58 9.09
C LYS A 120 3.44 11.23 9.85
N LYS A 121 2.20 11.11 9.34
CA LYS A 121 1.02 11.71 10.00
C LYS A 121 0.72 11.07 11.35
N VAL A 122 0.83 9.75 11.44
CA VAL A 122 0.63 9.03 12.72
C VAL A 122 1.64 9.52 13.75
N LYS A 123 2.92 9.61 13.38
CA LYS A 123 4.00 10.15 14.22
C LYS A 123 3.74 11.58 14.71
N LEU A 124 3.16 12.43 13.86
CA LEU A 124 2.78 13.80 14.20
C LEU A 124 1.71 13.82 15.29
N GLU A 125 0.61 13.10 15.09
CA GLU A 125 -0.48 13.01 16.07
C GLU A 125 -0.01 12.39 17.39
N CYS A 126 0.89 11.40 17.35
CA CYS A 126 1.50 10.84 18.55
C CYS A 126 2.30 11.90 19.31
N THR A 127 3.00 12.79 18.62
CA THR A 127 3.77 13.86 19.24
C THR A 127 2.83 14.85 19.93
N GLN A 128 1.73 15.24 19.28
CA GLN A 128 0.73 16.12 19.88
C GLN A 128 0.06 15.49 21.11
N PHE A 129 -0.25 14.18 21.07
CA PHE A 129 -0.77 13.44 22.23
C PHE A 129 0.19 13.50 23.42
N LYS A 130 1.49 13.31 23.19
CA LYS A 130 2.50 13.40 24.26
C LYS A 130 2.57 14.78 24.90
N GLU A 131 2.40 15.85 24.13
CA GLU A 131 2.34 17.21 24.69
C GLU A 131 1.11 17.39 25.61
N TYR A 132 -0.04 16.81 25.27
CA TYR A 132 -1.20 16.82 26.17
C TYR A 132 -1.01 15.97 27.42
N CYS A 133 -0.26 14.86 27.34
CA CYS A 133 0.11 14.08 28.52
C CYS A 133 0.97 14.90 29.49
N LYS A 134 1.98 15.61 28.97
CA LYS A 134 2.85 16.50 29.77
C LYS A 134 2.08 17.66 30.40
N ALA A 135 1.08 18.20 29.69
CA ALA A 135 0.22 19.27 30.17
C ALA A 135 -0.90 18.80 31.11
N ALA A 136 -0.94 17.51 31.47
CA ALA A 136 -2.00 16.87 32.24
C ALA A 136 -3.42 17.08 31.69
N ASN A 137 -3.55 17.22 30.36
CA ASN A 137 -4.81 17.48 29.69
C ASN A 137 -5.44 16.18 29.17
N GLY A 138 -6.23 15.51 30.01
CA GLY A 138 -6.89 14.26 29.67
C GLY A 138 -7.86 14.35 28.48
N GLU A 139 -8.58 15.46 28.33
CA GLU A 139 -9.48 15.67 27.19
C GLU A 139 -8.70 15.82 25.88
N GLY A 140 -7.59 16.55 25.91
CA GLY A 140 -6.64 16.69 24.81
C GLY A 140 -6.06 15.35 24.39
N CYS A 141 -5.68 14.50 25.35
CA CYS A 141 -5.23 13.12 25.10
C CYS A 141 -6.32 12.31 24.38
N LYS A 142 -7.57 12.32 24.87
CA LYS A 142 -8.68 11.60 24.23
C LYS A 142 -8.92 12.08 22.80
N ARG A 143 -8.94 13.39 22.58
CA ARG A 143 -9.17 13.99 21.25
C ARG A 143 -8.06 13.63 20.25
N THR A 144 -6.81 13.77 20.66
CA THR A 144 -5.66 13.44 19.79
C THR A 144 -5.56 11.96 19.52
N PHE A 145 -5.92 11.11 20.48
CA PHE A 145 -5.95 9.67 20.26
C PHE A 145 -6.96 9.25 19.18
N LEU A 146 -8.11 9.93 19.07
CA LEU A 146 -9.02 9.73 17.95
C LEU A 146 -8.38 10.08 16.59
N GLN A 147 -7.55 11.14 16.54
CA GLN A 147 -6.80 11.48 15.33
C GLN A 147 -5.72 10.44 15.02
N VAL A 148 -5.00 9.96 16.04
CA VAL A 148 -4.04 8.85 15.89
C VAL A 148 -4.72 7.63 15.23
N LYS A 149 -5.88 7.21 15.75
CA LYS A 149 -6.65 6.09 15.17
C LYS A 149 -7.08 6.34 13.73
N LYS A 150 -7.53 7.56 13.43
CA LYS A 150 -7.97 7.97 12.09
C LYS A 150 -6.82 7.92 11.08
N GLU A 151 -5.68 8.54 11.41
CA GLU A 151 -4.52 8.58 10.53
C GLU A 151 -3.90 7.18 10.35
N TYR A 152 -3.82 6.38 11.43
CA TYR A 152 -3.40 4.98 11.36
C TYR A 152 -4.32 4.14 10.45
N GLY A 153 -5.64 4.23 10.65
CA GLY A 153 -6.61 3.50 9.83
C GLY A 153 -6.57 3.91 8.35
N THR A 154 -6.34 5.19 8.07
CA THR A 154 -6.20 5.69 6.70
C THR A 154 -4.92 5.17 6.04
N LEU A 155 -3.79 5.26 6.75
CA LEU A 155 -2.50 4.78 6.27
C LEU A 155 -2.56 3.27 5.99
N LYS A 156 -3.07 2.48 6.94
CA LYS A 156 -3.21 1.03 6.82
C LYS A 156 -3.98 0.63 5.56
N LYS A 157 -5.16 1.21 5.33
CA LYS A 157 -5.97 0.93 4.13
C LYS A 157 -5.22 1.24 2.83
N LYS A 158 -4.49 2.35 2.79
CA LYS A 158 -3.73 2.75 1.59
C LYS A 158 -2.54 1.84 1.34
N LEU A 159 -1.80 1.45 2.38
CA LEU A 159 -0.68 0.51 2.28
C LEU A 159 -1.16 -0.89 1.91
N GLU A 160 -2.27 -1.38 2.47
CA GLU A 160 -2.89 -2.66 2.08
C GLU A 160 -3.23 -2.68 0.59
N ALA A 161 -3.87 -1.62 0.08
CA ALA A 161 -4.18 -1.49 -1.34
C ALA A 161 -2.90 -1.43 -2.20
N TYR A 162 -1.86 -0.72 -1.73
CA TYR A 162 -0.58 -0.63 -2.40
C TYR A 162 0.10 -2.00 -2.53
N PHE A 163 0.25 -2.75 -1.43
CA PHE A 163 0.87 -4.08 -1.47
C PHE A 163 0.02 -5.09 -2.24
N GLN A 164 -1.32 -5.00 -2.17
CA GLN A 164 -2.21 -5.83 -2.99
C GLN A 164 -1.99 -5.59 -4.50
N MET A 165 -1.77 -4.35 -4.92
CA MET A 165 -1.44 -4.04 -6.31
C MET A 165 -0.02 -4.48 -6.66
N ALA A 166 0.95 -4.27 -5.76
CA ALA A 166 2.34 -4.70 -5.97
C ALA A 166 2.45 -6.21 -6.25
N ARG A 167 1.70 -7.03 -5.52
CA ARG A 167 1.63 -8.48 -5.76
C ARG A 167 1.04 -8.87 -7.11
N GLN A 168 0.11 -8.08 -7.67
CA GLN A 168 -0.47 -8.33 -8.99
C GLN A 168 0.47 -7.93 -10.13
N VAL A 169 1.25 -6.88 -9.92
CA VAL A 169 2.23 -6.38 -10.89
C VAL A 169 3.42 -7.34 -11.05
N GLY A 170 3.82 -7.98 -9.94
CA GLY A 170 5.03 -8.82 -9.87
C GLY A 170 6.31 -7.98 -9.92
N PRO A 171 7.50 -8.61 -9.74
CA PRO A 171 8.76 -7.92 -9.94
C PRO A 171 8.85 -7.40 -11.38
N VAL A 172 9.34 -6.17 -11.56
CA VAL A 172 9.81 -5.73 -12.88
C VAL A 172 10.91 -6.72 -13.27
N GLU A 173 10.70 -7.51 -14.33
CA GLU A 173 11.76 -8.32 -14.91
C GLU A 173 12.89 -7.38 -15.36
N THR A 174 13.87 -7.12 -14.49
CA THR A 174 15.16 -6.62 -14.92
C THR A 174 15.80 -7.74 -15.71
N ALA A 175 15.64 -7.68 -17.03
CA ALA A 175 16.36 -8.53 -17.97
C ALA A 175 17.82 -8.64 -17.52
N CYS A 176 18.25 -9.87 -17.22
CA CYS A 176 19.59 -10.20 -16.76
C CYS A 176 20.65 -9.40 -17.53
N ARG A 177 21.43 -8.58 -16.82
CA ARG A 177 22.72 -8.13 -17.36
C ARG A 177 23.68 -9.32 -17.33
N PRO A 178 24.27 -9.75 -18.47
CA PRO A 178 25.35 -10.73 -18.45
C PRO A 178 26.56 -10.14 -17.71
N LYS A 179 27.24 -10.99 -16.92
CA LYS A 179 28.57 -10.73 -16.38
C LYS A 179 29.62 -10.70 -17.48
#